data_AF-A0A954JTB6-F1
#
_entry.id   AF-A0A954JTB6-F1
#
_cell.length_a   1.000
_cell.length_b   1.000
_cell.length_c   1.000
_cell.angle_alpha   90.00
_cell.angle_beta   90.00
_cell.angle_gamma   90.00
#
_symmetry.space_group_name_H-M   'P 1'
#
loop_
_entity.id
_entity.type
_entity.pdbx_description
1 polymer ?
#
loop_
_entity_poly.entity_id
_entity_poly.type
_entity_poly.pdbx_seq_one_letter_code
_entity_poly.pdbx_strand_id
1 'polypeptide(L)'
;MGSARRHTLSRFVALFVLLGAVAAPSLTSAQQKKRTELTEHFVYDEVRIFYVKEGTGAVSPVDVDQNGVPDQVENVAKQIWAAHRLFCDVLKFPDPFKSERYKGVNCIQVSIRDRSEMSNLNGVAYSSAQRARKIPEGKPTDRAIVMAIATQVDPIKNATPTHETFHLIQYGTTYFKNSWYLEGMARWAEHATAKDGLGEVKYSPRGPWPQIPLHLKQLVNMKSESEHVLWNPIASRTDRDGFLSGVKLGEKLAGLTYADGSPVLQDRFLQGGEVMRDILVELGKQDDAAFEDLKYEKWTEANVGAMENNPYIYKAIMDGLRKHDSKVGLFEVPKPKK
;
A
#
# COMPACT_ATOMS: atom_id res chain seq x y z
N MET A 1 39.82 -50.36 -9.59
CA MET A 1 39.12 -49.77 -8.43
C MET A 1 39.82 -48.48 -8.05
N GLY A 2 39.09 -47.37 -7.98
CA GLY A 2 39.41 -46.27 -7.08
C GLY A 2 40.17 -45.07 -7.66
N SER A 3 39.43 -43.96 -7.73
CA SER A 3 39.88 -42.58 -7.43
C SER A 3 40.33 -41.72 -8.61
N ALA A 4 39.35 -41.00 -9.19
CA ALA A 4 39.57 -39.74 -9.88
C ALA A 4 39.59 -38.59 -8.85
N ARG A 5 40.75 -37.95 -8.66
CA ARG A 5 40.85 -36.61 -8.06
C ARG A 5 41.09 -35.59 -9.18
N ARG A 6 40.11 -34.72 -9.41
CA ARG A 6 40.29 -33.49 -10.18
C ARG A 6 40.88 -32.42 -9.26
N HIS A 7 42.09 -31.98 -9.55
CA HIS A 7 42.62 -30.71 -9.06
C HIS A 7 42.36 -29.65 -10.13
N THR A 8 41.58 -28.64 -9.74
CA THR A 8 41.30 -27.41 -10.51
C THR A 8 42.55 -26.53 -10.55
N LEU A 9 43.02 -26.22 -11.76
CA LEU A 9 44.07 -25.23 -12.00
C LEU A 9 43.51 -23.82 -11.83
N SER A 10 44.18 -23.05 -10.98
CA SER A 10 44.08 -21.60 -10.88
C SER A 10 44.62 -20.94 -12.16
N ARG A 11 43.88 -19.97 -12.71
CA ARG A 11 44.43 -18.97 -13.63
C ARG A 11 43.88 -17.58 -13.31
N PHE A 12 44.82 -16.73 -12.92
CA PHE A 12 44.75 -15.29 -12.83
C PHE A 12 44.12 -14.68 -14.08
N VAL A 13 43.18 -13.75 -13.89
CA VAL A 13 42.79 -12.78 -14.93
C VAL A 13 43.28 -11.42 -14.47
N ALA A 14 44.17 -10.85 -15.29
CA ALA A 14 44.79 -9.57 -15.10
C ALA A 14 43.78 -8.42 -15.29
N LEU A 15 43.92 -7.41 -14.45
CA LEU A 15 43.31 -6.10 -14.56
C LEU A 15 43.81 -5.41 -15.85
N PHE A 16 42.88 -4.91 -16.67
CA PHE A 16 43.19 -3.86 -17.64
C PHE A 16 42.39 -2.61 -17.27
N VAL A 17 43.15 -1.60 -16.84
CA VAL A 17 42.73 -0.21 -16.77
C VAL A 17 42.84 0.35 -18.19
N LEU A 18 41.73 0.82 -18.76
CA LEU A 18 41.77 1.75 -19.89
C LEU A 18 41.01 3.03 -19.49
N LEU A 19 41.79 4.09 -19.27
CA LEU A 19 41.33 5.47 -19.40
C LEU A 19 41.07 5.73 -20.89
N GLY A 20 39.86 6.17 -21.21
CA GLY A 20 39.48 6.66 -22.52
C GLY A 20 38.25 7.54 -22.40
N ALA A 21 38.46 8.85 -22.27
CA ALA A 21 37.40 9.84 -22.35
C ALA A 21 36.85 9.87 -23.78
N VAL A 22 35.67 9.30 -23.97
CA VAL A 22 34.86 9.51 -25.17
C VAL A 22 33.58 10.18 -24.71
N ALA A 23 33.46 11.47 -25.03
CA ALA A 23 32.22 12.22 -24.87
C ALA A 23 31.16 11.55 -25.77
N ALA A 24 30.32 10.69 -25.18
CA ALA A 24 29.15 10.17 -25.84
C ALA A 24 28.10 11.28 -25.88
N PRO A 25 27.58 11.67 -27.06
CA PRO A 25 26.49 12.61 -27.14
C PRO A 25 25.30 12.02 -26.39
N SER A 26 24.75 12.81 -25.48
CA SER A 26 23.53 12.54 -24.73
C SER A 26 22.43 12.11 -25.71
N LEU A 27 22.10 10.82 -25.70
CA LEU A 27 20.90 10.31 -26.37
C LEU A 27 19.70 10.92 -25.65
N THR A 28 19.19 11.98 -26.26
CA THR A 28 17.91 12.58 -25.96
C THR A 28 16.78 11.56 -26.13
N SER A 29 15.84 11.63 -25.18
CA SER A 29 14.52 10.98 -25.15
C SER A 29 14.49 9.46 -25.39
N ALA A 30 14.49 8.70 -24.29
CA ALA A 30 13.67 7.49 -24.26
C ALA A 30 12.23 7.92 -24.59
N GLN A 31 11.71 7.44 -25.72
CA GLN A 31 10.36 7.69 -26.19
C GLN A 31 9.40 7.14 -25.13
N GLN A 32 8.97 8.00 -24.20
CA GLN A 32 8.02 7.66 -23.16
C GLN A 32 6.74 7.26 -23.88
N LYS A 33 6.43 5.95 -23.88
CA LYS A 33 5.25 5.39 -24.57
C LYS A 33 4.05 6.25 -24.18
N LYS A 34 3.43 6.91 -25.17
CA LYS A 34 2.31 7.82 -24.95
C LYS A 34 1.22 7.03 -24.20
N ARG A 35 0.88 7.47 -22.99
CA ARG A 35 -0.17 6.83 -22.19
C ARG A 35 -1.51 6.99 -22.88
N THR A 36 -2.37 5.98 -22.74
CA THR A 36 -3.73 6.03 -23.30
C THR A 36 -4.48 7.19 -22.65
N GLU A 37 -5.11 8.02 -23.48
CA GLU A 37 -5.99 9.08 -23.03
C GLU A 37 -7.28 8.45 -22.50
N LEU A 38 -7.70 8.84 -21.28
CA LEU A 38 -8.90 8.30 -20.66
C LEU A 38 -10.06 9.25 -20.94
N THR A 39 -11.03 8.78 -21.72
CA THR A 39 -12.11 9.60 -22.30
C THR A 39 -13.39 9.51 -21.49
N GLU A 40 -13.58 8.46 -20.71
CA GLU A 40 -14.76 8.23 -19.89
C GLU A 40 -14.46 8.51 -18.42
N HIS A 41 -15.49 8.91 -17.66
CA HIS A 41 -15.44 9.00 -16.22
C HIS A 41 -16.68 8.42 -15.54
N PHE A 42 -16.51 7.98 -14.31
CA PHE A 42 -17.59 7.56 -13.42
C PHE A 42 -17.32 8.12 -12.02
N VAL A 43 -18.37 8.58 -11.33
CA VAL A 43 -18.27 9.14 -9.98
C VAL A 43 -19.12 8.32 -9.03
N TYR A 44 -18.50 7.81 -7.98
CA TYR A 44 -19.17 7.17 -6.85
C TYR A 44 -18.75 7.89 -5.57
N ASP A 45 -19.61 8.81 -5.11
CA ASP A 45 -19.33 9.67 -3.93
C ASP A 45 -18.02 10.47 -4.15
N GLU A 46 -17.02 10.35 -3.27
CA GLU A 46 -15.70 10.98 -3.43
C GLU A 46 -14.75 10.28 -4.44
N VAL A 47 -15.13 9.12 -4.98
CA VAL A 47 -14.28 8.32 -5.88
C VAL A 47 -14.58 8.66 -7.34
N ARG A 48 -13.55 9.07 -8.09
CA ARG A 48 -13.63 9.42 -9.52
C ARG A 48 -12.79 8.45 -10.32
N ILE A 49 -13.45 7.57 -11.07
CA ILE A 49 -12.79 6.63 -11.98
C ILE A 49 -12.70 7.23 -13.38
N PHE A 50 -11.54 7.11 -14.01
CA PHE A 50 -11.31 7.45 -15.42
C PHE A 50 -10.91 6.19 -16.17
N TYR A 51 -11.49 5.97 -17.35
CA TYR A 51 -11.30 4.74 -18.11
C TYR A 51 -11.53 4.96 -19.61
N VAL A 52 -11.37 3.89 -20.41
CA VAL A 52 -11.73 3.83 -21.83
C VAL A 52 -12.52 2.56 -22.10
N LYS A 53 -13.37 2.58 -23.14
CA LYS A 53 -14.16 1.42 -23.57
C LYS A 53 -13.55 0.68 -24.78
N GLU A 54 -12.51 1.25 -25.38
CA GLU A 54 -11.86 0.71 -26.58
C GLU A 54 -10.32 0.76 -26.45
N GLY A 55 -9.64 -0.10 -27.22
CA GLY A 55 -8.18 -0.20 -27.23
C GLY A 55 -7.59 -1.09 -26.12
N THR A 56 -6.26 -1.10 -26.01
CA THR A 56 -5.53 -2.01 -25.10
C THR A 56 -5.84 -1.79 -23.61
N GLY A 57 -6.25 -0.57 -23.23
CA GLY A 57 -6.64 -0.23 -21.86
C GLY A 57 -8.14 -0.30 -21.60
N ALA A 58 -8.94 -0.85 -22.53
CA ALA A 58 -10.38 -0.95 -22.39
C ALA A 58 -10.77 -1.74 -21.13
N VAL A 59 -11.78 -1.26 -20.42
CA VAL A 59 -12.46 -2.03 -19.38
C VAL A 59 -13.32 -3.11 -20.02
N SER A 60 -13.62 -4.16 -19.26
CA SER A 60 -14.62 -5.16 -19.66
C SER A 60 -15.94 -4.45 -20.00
N PRO A 61 -16.61 -4.75 -21.13
CA PRO A 61 -17.86 -4.08 -21.51
C PRO A 61 -19.10 -4.65 -20.79
N VAL A 62 -18.91 -5.60 -19.87
CA VAL A 62 -20.00 -6.21 -19.10
C VAL A 62 -20.67 -5.16 -18.22
N ASP A 63 -22.00 -5.11 -18.30
CA ASP A 63 -22.90 -4.22 -17.56
C ASP A 63 -24.17 -5.03 -17.28
N VAL A 64 -24.18 -5.76 -16.14
CA VAL A 64 -25.23 -6.74 -15.83
C VAL A 64 -26.53 -6.05 -15.42
N ASP A 65 -26.45 -4.93 -14.71
CA ASP A 65 -27.61 -4.18 -14.23
C ASP A 65 -28.13 -3.14 -15.25
N GLN A 66 -27.45 -3.01 -16.40
CA GLN A 66 -27.81 -2.16 -17.53
C GLN A 66 -27.86 -0.67 -17.18
N ASN A 67 -27.02 -0.23 -16.24
CA ASN A 67 -26.98 1.16 -15.79
C ASN A 67 -26.13 2.07 -16.71
N GLY A 68 -25.48 1.50 -17.73
CA GLY A 68 -24.67 2.21 -18.72
C GLY A 68 -23.20 2.40 -18.31
N VAL A 69 -22.81 1.90 -17.14
CA VAL A 69 -21.44 1.90 -16.61
C VAL A 69 -20.96 0.45 -16.58
N PRO A 70 -19.77 0.14 -17.13
CA PRO A 70 -19.29 -1.22 -17.05
C PRO A 70 -19.07 -1.67 -15.60
N ASP A 71 -19.51 -2.88 -15.25
CA ASP A 71 -19.48 -3.45 -13.90
C ASP A 71 -18.08 -3.35 -13.27
N GLN A 72 -17.02 -3.54 -14.07
CA GLN A 72 -15.65 -3.42 -13.59
C GLN A 72 -15.36 -2.03 -13.01
N VAL A 73 -15.84 -0.97 -13.66
CA VAL A 73 -15.64 0.42 -13.23
C VAL A 73 -16.36 0.68 -11.92
N GLU A 74 -17.62 0.25 -11.82
CA GLU A 74 -18.40 0.38 -10.60
C GLU A 74 -17.82 -0.44 -9.45
N ASN A 75 -17.44 -1.69 -9.70
CA ASN A 75 -16.94 -2.59 -8.67
C ASN A 75 -15.60 -2.10 -8.10
N VAL A 76 -14.72 -1.54 -8.94
CA VAL A 76 -13.50 -0.84 -8.48
C VAL A 76 -13.88 0.36 -7.60
N ALA A 77 -14.82 1.19 -8.03
CA ALA A 77 -15.25 2.36 -7.26
C ALA A 77 -15.85 1.97 -5.89
N LYS A 78 -16.72 0.96 -5.87
CA LYS A 78 -17.38 0.43 -4.67
C LYS A 78 -16.37 -0.15 -3.68
N GLN A 79 -15.36 -0.91 -4.14
CA GLN A 79 -14.33 -1.47 -3.25
C GLN A 79 -13.41 -0.40 -2.66
N ILE A 80 -13.04 0.63 -3.44
CA ILE A 80 -12.24 1.78 -2.96
C ILE A 80 -13.02 2.58 -1.92
N TRP A 81 -14.28 2.89 -2.23
CA TRP A 81 -15.16 3.59 -1.29
C TRP A 81 -15.34 2.77 -0.01
N ALA A 82 -15.61 1.47 -0.11
CA ALA A 82 -15.76 0.59 1.04
C ALA A 82 -14.48 0.55 1.91
N ALA A 83 -13.31 0.43 1.28
CA ALA A 83 -12.03 0.46 1.99
C ALA A 83 -11.82 1.78 2.73
N HIS A 84 -12.03 2.93 2.07
CA HIS A 84 -11.89 4.24 2.72
C HIS A 84 -12.86 4.40 3.90
N ARG A 85 -14.15 4.07 3.72
CA ARG A 85 -15.14 4.13 4.81
C ARG A 85 -14.80 3.19 5.96
N LEU A 86 -14.39 1.97 5.65
CA LEU A 86 -14.03 0.99 6.68
C LEU A 86 -12.81 1.47 7.48
N PHE A 87 -11.73 1.86 6.82
CA PHE A 87 -10.52 2.29 7.54
C PHE A 87 -10.71 3.64 8.23
N CYS A 88 -11.15 4.67 7.52
CA CYS A 88 -11.19 6.03 8.05
C CYS A 88 -12.41 6.29 8.94
N ASP A 89 -13.60 5.88 8.53
CA ASP A 89 -14.83 6.21 9.25
C ASP A 89 -15.17 5.18 10.32
N VAL A 90 -14.97 3.89 10.06
CA VAL A 90 -15.33 2.82 11.01
C VAL A 90 -14.19 2.54 11.98
N LEU A 91 -12.98 2.28 11.46
CA LEU A 91 -11.81 1.90 12.26
C LEU A 91 -10.99 3.10 12.75
N LYS A 92 -11.30 4.31 12.27
CA LYS A 92 -10.71 5.58 12.70
C LYS A 92 -9.22 5.71 12.35
N PHE A 93 -8.76 5.09 11.27
CA PHE A 93 -7.45 5.39 10.69
C PHE A 93 -7.34 6.88 10.32
N PRO A 94 -6.13 7.47 10.36
CA PRO A 94 -5.93 8.84 9.91
C PRO A 94 -6.43 9.02 8.47
N ASP A 95 -7.41 9.89 8.31
CA ASP A 95 -8.07 10.09 7.03
C ASP A 95 -7.20 10.95 6.10
N PRO A 96 -6.81 10.46 4.91
CA PRO A 96 -5.98 11.23 3.99
C PRO A 96 -6.64 12.54 3.54
N PHE A 97 -7.98 12.67 3.57
CA PHE A 97 -8.65 13.94 3.29
C PHE A 97 -8.49 15.00 4.38
N LYS A 98 -8.08 14.58 5.59
CA LYS A 98 -7.80 15.45 6.73
C LYS A 98 -6.31 15.63 6.99
N SER A 99 -5.46 15.02 6.16
CA SER A 99 -4.01 15.11 6.31
C SER A 99 -3.50 16.51 5.97
N GLU A 100 -2.62 17.05 6.82
CA GLU A 100 -1.88 18.29 6.53
C GLU A 100 -1.02 18.18 5.27
N ARG A 101 -0.67 16.97 4.84
CA ARG A 101 0.08 16.72 3.60
C ARG A 101 -0.77 16.93 2.35
N TYR A 102 -2.10 16.81 2.48
CA TYR A 102 -3.05 16.77 1.38
C TYR A 102 -4.10 17.88 1.49
N LYS A 103 -3.63 19.12 1.75
CA LYS A 103 -4.51 20.29 1.93
C LYS A 103 -5.48 20.48 0.77
N GLY A 104 -6.77 20.45 1.10
CA GLY A 104 -7.87 20.68 0.16
C GLY A 104 -8.18 19.50 -0.76
N VAL A 105 -7.62 18.31 -0.52
CA VAL A 105 -8.05 17.09 -1.22
C VAL A 105 -9.49 16.76 -0.84
N ASN A 106 -10.30 16.46 -1.85
CA ASN A 106 -11.72 16.17 -1.70
C ASN A 106 -12.21 15.00 -2.56
N CYS A 107 -11.30 14.30 -3.23
CA CYS A 107 -11.63 13.11 -4.00
C CYS A 107 -10.45 12.15 -4.10
N ILE A 108 -10.78 10.88 -4.34
CA ILE A 108 -9.83 9.85 -4.78
C ILE A 108 -10.00 9.70 -6.28
N GLN A 109 -8.94 9.97 -7.05
CA GLN A 109 -8.97 9.82 -8.50
C GLN A 109 -8.25 8.53 -8.91
N VAL A 110 -8.93 7.72 -9.70
CA VAL A 110 -8.47 6.41 -10.14
C VAL A 110 -8.38 6.40 -11.65
N SER A 111 -7.27 5.94 -12.18
CA SER A 111 -7.15 5.62 -13.61
C SER A 111 -7.18 4.11 -13.80
N ILE A 112 -8.16 3.58 -14.52
CA ILE A 112 -8.08 2.19 -14.99
C ILE A 112 -7.26 2.17 -16.28
N ARG A 113 -6.18 1.39 -16.30
CA ARG A 113 -5.21 1.36 -17.42
C ARG A 113 -4.74 -0.05 -17.71
N ASP A 114 -4.17 -0.26 -18.90
CA ASP A 114 -3.43 -1.48 -19.15
C ASP A 114 -2.19 -1.57 -18.24
N ARG A 115 -1.88 -2.75 -17.72
CA ARG A 115 -0.72 -2.95 -16.84
C ARG A 115 0.62 -2.56 -17.49
N SER A 116 0.74 -2.61 -18.82
CA SER A 116 1.97 -2.17 -19.50
C SER A 116 2.21 -0.66 -19.37
N GLU A 117 1.18 0.14 -19.03
CA GLU A 117 1.31 1.56 -18.70
C GLU A 117 1.64 1.82 -17.21
N MET A 118 1.61 0.76 -16.38
CA MET A 118 1.75 0.78 -14.93
C MET A 118 2.93 -0.09 -14.46
N SER A 119 4.02 -0.17 -15.23
CA SER A 119 5.18 -1.00 -14.89
C SER A 119 4.86 -2.48 -14.65
N ASN A 120 3.81 -2.98 -15.30
CA ASN A 120 3.24 -4.33 -15.13
C ASN A 120 2.71 -4.65 -13.72
N LEU A 121 2.36 -3.62 -12.94
CA LEU A 121 1.69 -3.77 -11.65
C LEU A 121 0.17 -3.87 -11.81
N ASN A 122 -0.50 -4.50 -10.82
CA ASN A 122 -1.96 -4.54 -10.74
C ASN A 122 -2.54 -3.22 -10.22
N GLY A 123 -1.79 -2.49 -9.40
CA GLY A 123 -2.19 -1.24 -8.79
C GLY A 123 -0.96 -0.36 -8.53
N VAL A 124 -1.19 0.95 -8.40
CA VAL A 124 -0.22 1.88 -7.85
C VAL A 124 -0.89 3.12 -7.26
N ALA A 125 -0.63 3.39 -6.00
CA ALA A 125 -0.98 4.63 -5.32
C ALA A 125 0.18 5.65 -5.40
N TYR A 126 -0.17 6.93 -5.57
CA TYR A 126 0.81 8.03 -5.63
C TYR A 126 0.79 8.84 -4.35
N SER A 127 1.97 9.11 -3.78
CA SER A 127 2.11 9.80 -2.49
C SER A 127 1.86 11.31 -2.51
N SER A 128 1.61 11.90 -3.69
CA SER A 128 1.44 13.34 -3.86
C SER A 128 0.03 13.67 -4.33
N ALA A 129 -0.62 14.60 -3.62
CA ALA A 129 -1.89 15.18 -4.07
C ALA A 129 -1.68 16.08 -5.29
N GLN A 130 -2.65 16.08 -6.19
CA GLN A 130 -2.62 16.84 -7.43
C GLN A 130 -3.97 17.52 -7.69
N ARG A 131 -4.02 18.43 -8.67
CA ARG A 131 -5.28 18.99 -9.15
C ARG A 131 -6.13 17.85 -9.72
N ALA A 132 -7.40 17.79 -9.35
CA ALA A 132 -8.31 16.79 -9.91
C ALA A 132 -8.54 17.04 -11.40
N ARG A 133 -8.73 15.97 -12.17
CA ARG A 133 -9.14 16.09 -13.58
C ARG A 133 -10.51 16.76 -13.66
N LYS A 134 -10.69 17.55 -14.72
CA LYS A 134 -11.95 18.26 -14.96
C LYS A 134 -13.03 17.27 -15.39
N ILE A 135 -14.16 17.31 -14.71
CA ILE A 135 -15.41 16.60 -15.04
C ILE A 135 -16.58 17.59 -14.90
N PRO A 136 -17.73 17.35 -15.55
CA PRO A 136 -18.89 18.24 -15.50
C PRO A 136 -19.38 18.56 -14.07
N GLU A 137 -19.35 17.57 -13.18
CA GLU A 137 -19.84 17.64 -11.80
C GLU A 137 -18.78 18.21 -10.83
N GLY A 138 -17.54 18.38 -11.28
CA GLY A 138 -16.40 18.78 -10.47
C GLY A 138 -16.16 20.29 -10.42
N LYS A 139 -15.40 20.75 -9.44
CA LYS A 139 -15.00 22.15 -9.30
C LYS A 139 -13.56 22.35 -9.79
N PRO A 140 -13.22 23.51 -10.38
CA PRO A 140 -11.84 23.81 -10.78
C PRO A 140 -10.82 23.81 -9.63
N THR A 141 -11.28 23.91 -8.39
CA THR A 141 -10.47 23.89 -7.17
C THR A 141 -10.28 22.50 -6.59
N ASP A 142 -10.93 21.48 -7.15
CA ASP A 142 -10.84 20.12 -6.63
C ASP A 142 -9.40 19.60 -6.67
N ARG A 143 -9.04 18.87 -5.62
CA ARG A 143 -7.74 18.21 -5.50
C ARG A 143 -7.96 16.74 -5.20
N ALA A 144 -7.11 15.91 -5.77
CA ALA A 144 -7.19 14.47 -5.67
C ALA A 144 -5.90 13.88 -5.12
N ILE A 145 -6.05 12.89 -4.26
CA ILE A 145 -5.09 11.80 -4.12
C ILE A 145 -5.37 10.78 -5.22
N VAL A 146 -4.33 10.15 -5.75
CA VAL A 146 -4.43 9.46 -7.04
C VAL A 146 -3.86 8.07 -6.95
N MET A 147 -4.52 7.14 -7.62
CA MET A 147 -4.04 5.80 -7.87
C MET A 147 -4.36 5.36 -9.31
N ALA A 148 -3.77 4.26 -9.73
CA ALA A 148 -4.14 3.55 -10.95
C ALA A 148 -4.37 2.08 -10.65
N ILE A 149 -5.34 1.48 -11.35
CA ILE A 149 -5.70 0.06 -11.24
C ILE A 149 -5.60 -0.54 -12.63
N ALA A 150 -5.02 -1.73 -12.74
CA ALA A 150 -4.89 -2.40 -14.03
C ALA A 150 -6.24 -2.93 -14.51
N THR A 151 -6.52 -2.82 -15.81
CA THR A 151 -7.75 -3.36 -16.42
C THR A 151 -7.86 -4.88 -16.30
N GLN A 152 -6.76 -5.57 -16.00
CA GLN A 152 -6.75 -7.01 -15.71
C GLN A 152 -7.21 -7.36 -14.29
N VAL A 153 -7.45 -6.37 -13.43
CA VAL A 153 -7.95 -6.59 -12.07
C VAL A 153 -9.46 -6.80 -12.11
N ASP A 154 -9.89 -7.96 -11.59
CA ASP A 154 -11.27 -8.25 -11.23
C ASP A 154 -11.46 -7.93 -9.73
N PRO A 155 -12.10 -6.80 -9.38
CA PRO A 155 -12.25 -6.36 -7.99
C PRO A 155 -13.06 -7.33 -7.11
N ILE A 156 -13.88 -8.21 -7.70
CA ILE A 156 -14.63 -9.24 -6.96
C ILE A 156 -13.67 -10.32 -6.44
N LYS A 157 -12.57 -10.58 -7.14
CA LYS A 157 -11.61 -11.64 -6.81
C LYS A 157 -10.27 -11.14 -6.29
N ASN A 158 -10.03 -9.84 -6.35
CA ASN A 158 -8.72 -9.26 -6.08
C ASN A 158 -8.86 -7.94 -5.30
N ALA A 159 -8.25 -7.91 -4.12
CA ALA A 159 -8.29 -6.77 -3.21
C ALA A 159 -7.31 -5.64 -3.56
N THR A 160 -6.71 -5.63 -4.75
CA THR A 160 -5.79 -4.55 -5.20
C THR A 160 -6.39 -3.14 -4.97
N PRO A 161 -7.67 -2.86 -5.29
CA PRO A 161 -8.24 -1.53 -4.99
C PRO A 161 -8.24 -1.19 -3.49
N THR A 162 -8.43 -2.18 -2.61
CA THR A 162 -8.27 -2.01 -1.14
C THR A 162 -6.81 -1.76 -0.76
N HIS A 163 -5.87 -2.54 -1.30
CA HIS A 163 -4.42 -2.38 -1.09
C HIS A 163 -3.95 -0.96 -1.43
N GLU A 164 -4.30 -0.47 -2.62
CA GLU A 164 -3.91 0.87 -3.06
C GLU A 164 -4.61 1.98 -2.26
N THR A 165 -5.86 1.75 -1.83
CA THR A 165 -6.55 2.68 -0.92
C THR A 165 -5.82 2.78 0.42
N PHE A 166 -5.33 1.66 0.95
CA PHE A 166 -4.58 1.66 2.19
C PHE A 166 -3.23 2.37 2.06
N HIS A 167 -2.55 2.27 0.91
CA HIS A 167 -1.37 3.09 0.62
C HIS A 167 -1.65 4.59 0.67
N LEU A 168 -2.81 5.05 0.20
CA LEU A 168 -3.18 6.48 0.31
C LEU A 168 -3.30 6.93 1.78
N ILE A 169 -3.81 6.06 2.66
CA ILE A 169 -3.88 6.30 4.11
C ILE A 169 -2.47 6.36 4.70
N GLN A 170 -1.61 5.39 4.34
CA GLN A 170 -0.21 5.35 4.78
C GLN A 170 0.56 6.61 4.34
N TYR A 171 0.45 7.00 3.07
CA TYR A 171 1.08 8.21 2.55
C TYR A 171 0.48 9.50 3.12
N GLY A 172 -0.78 9.48 3.54
CA GLY A 172 -1.38 10.60 4.27
C GLY A 172 -0.83 10.74 5.69
N THR A 173 -0.32 9.66 6.27
CA THR A 173 0.07 9.60 7.69
C THR A 173 1.58 9.78 7.91
N THR A 174 2.42 9.12 7.13
CA THR A 174 3.88 9.11 7.36
C THR A 174 4.69 9.15 6.07
N TYR A 175 5.89 9.73 6.13
CA TYR A 175 6.81 9.79 4.99
C TYR A 175 7.53 8.48 4.71
N PHE A 176 7.52 7.51 5.63
CA PHE A 176 8.19 6.23 5.42
C PHE A 176 7.63 5.45 4.22
N LYS A 177 8.53 4.86 3.42
CA LYS A 177 8.23 4.01 2.26
C LYS A 177 9.00 2.69 2.27
N ASN A 178 9.54 2.27 3.41
CA ASN A 178 10.25 0.99 3.53
C ASN A 178 9.29 -0.18 3.22
N SER A 179 9.63 -1.02 2.24
CA SER A 179 8.68 -1.96 1.63
C SER A 179 8.09 -3.00 2.59
N TRP A 180 8.85 -3.48 3.58
CA TRP A 180 8.33 -4.41 4.60
C TRP A 180 7.24 -3.78 5.48
N TYR A 181 7.26 -2.46 5.64
CA TYR A 181 6.16 -1.75 6.29
C TYR A 181 5.04 -1.51 5.29
N LEU A 182 5.38 -0.86 4.17
CA LEU A 182 4.39 -0.32 3.25
C LEU A 182 3.57 -1.44 2.62
N GLU A 183 4.22 -2.39 1.96
CA GLU A 183 3.57 -3.51 1.27
C GLU A 183 3.03 -4.54 2.27
N GLY A 184 3.76 -4.82 3.34
CA GLY A 184 3.36 -5.81 4.34
C GLY A 184 2.06 -5.45 5.04
N MET A 185 1.93 -4.19 5.47
CA MET A 185 0.74 -3.71 6.15
C MET A 185 -0.42 -3.51 5.16
N ALA A 186 -0.14 -3.13 3.92
CA ALA A 186 -1.16 -3.05 2.88
C ALA A 186 -1.72 -4.44 2.50
N ARG A 187 -0.88 -5.49 2.50
CA ARG A 187 -1.34 -6.88 2.39
C ARG A 187 -2.25 -7.31 3.54
N TRP A 188 -1.91 -6.94 4.78
CA TRP A 188 -2.83 -7.16 5.90
C TRP A 188 -4.18 -6.45 5.68
N ALA A 189 -4.17 -5.24 5.12
CA ALA A 189 -5.37 -4.46 4.84
C ALA A 189 -6.26 -5.09 3.74
N GLU A 190 -5.71 -5.91 2.84
CA GLU A 190 -6.49 -6.63 1.82
C GLU A 190 -7.57 -7.53 2.45
N HIS A 191 -7.29 -8.11 3.62
CA HIS A 191 -8.23 -8.96 4.37
C HIS A 191 -9.52 -8.24 4.76
N ALA A 192 -9.55 -6.90 4.70
CA ALA A 192 -10.73 -6.12 5.01
C ALA A 192 -11.87 -6.27 3.99
N THR A 193 -11.55 -6.65 2.74
CA THR A 193 -12.52 -6.85 1.66
C THR A 193 -12.41 -8.23 1.01
N ALA A 194 -11.27 -8.92 1.20
CA ALA A 194 -11.08 -10.29 0.74
C ALA A 194 -11.89 -11.30 1.57
N LYS A 195 -11.91 -12.52 1.08
CA LYS A 195 -12.33 -13.72 1.83
C LYS A 195 -11.11 -14.39 2.46
N ASP A 196 -11.37 -15.32 3.38
CA ASP A 196 -10.39 -16.21 4.02
C ASP A 196 -9.71 -15.66 5.30
N GLY A 197 -10.24 -14.55 5.86
CA GLY A 197 -9.78 -14.00 7.15
C GLY A 197 -8.32 -13.53 7.12
N LEU A 198 -7.61 -13.65 8.24
CA LEU A 198 -6.27 -13.05 8.42
C LEU A 198 -5.15 -13.72 7.57
N GLY A 199 -5.38 -14.87 6.96
CA GLY A 199 -4.34 -15.59 6.21
C GLY A 199 -3.22 -16.19 7.09
N GLU A 200 -2.03 -16.38 6.52
CA GLU A 200 -0.93 -17.09 7.17
C GLU A 200 -0.26 -16.30 8.30
N VAL A 201 0.09 -17.01 9.39
CA VAL A 201 0.84 -16.50 10.55
C VAL A 201 2.11 -17.34 10.72
N LYS A 202 3.27 -16.77 10.41
CA LYS A 202 4.60 -17.42 10.40
C LYS A 202 5.51 -17.03 11.57
N TYR A 203 5.10 -16.08 12.39
CA TYR A 203 5.75 -15.78 13.66
C TYR A 203 4.76 -15.98 14.81
N SER A 204 5.23 -16.46 15.95
CA SER A 204 4.34 -16.75 17.08
C SER A 204 3.64 -15.46 17.54
N PRO A 205 2.29 -15.40 17.58
CA PRO A 205 1.58 -14.27 18.16
C PRO A 205 1.97 -14.02 19.62
N ARG A 206 2.46 -15.05 20.32
CA ARG A 206 2.90 -14.95 21.72
C ARG A 206 4.23 -14.21 21.92
N GLY A 207 4.99 -13.94 20.85
CA GLY A 207 6.25 -13.21 20.90
C GLY A 207 7.48 -14.13 20.99
N PRO A 208 8.63 -13.62 21.50
CA PRO A 208 8.79 -12.36 22.21
C PRO A 208 8.52 -11.09 21.37
N TRP A 209 8.03 -10.05 22.02
CA TRP A 209 7.87 -8.70 21.46
C TRP A 209 8.65 -7.72 22.37
N PRO A 210 9.65 -6.97 21.85
CA PRO A 210 10.15 -6.96 20.49
C PRO A 210 10.71 -8.30 20.00
N GLN A 211 10.66 -8.51 18.68
CA GLN A 211 11.25 -9.69 18.06
C GLN A 211 12.76 -9.69 18.29
N ILE A 212 13.34 -10.90 18.35
CA ILE A 212 14.78 -11.04 18.55
C ILE A 212 15.56 -10.37 17.39
N PRO A 213 16.80 -9.89 17.64
CA PRO A 213 17.57 -9.13 16.64
C PRO A 213 17.76 -9.82 15.29
N LEU A 214 17.80 -11.16 15.26
CA LEU A 214 17.92 -11.92 14.02
C LEU A 214 16.69 -11.74 13.12
N HIS A 215 15.48 -11.79 13.68
CA HIS A 215 14.26 -11.59 12.93
C HIS A 215 14.14 -10.15 12.42
N LEU A 216 14.56 -9.17 13.22
CA LEU A 216 14.60 -7.76 12.77
C LEU A 216 15.50 -7.55 11.56
N LYS A 217 16.68 -8.18 11.55
CA LYS A 217 17.59 -8.14 10.39
C LYS A 217 16.99 -8.78 9.14
N GLN A 218 16.15 -9.79 9.30
CA GLN A 218 15.46 -10.42 8.17
C GLN A 218 14.29 -9.55 7.68
N LEU A 219 13.50 -9.01 8.62
CA LEU A 219 12.30 -8.21 8.35
C LEU A 219 12.58 -7.03 7.42
N VAL A 220 13.67 -6.28 7.65
CA VAL A 220 13.98 -5.08 6.86
C VAL A 220 14.28 -5.35 5.38
N ASN A 221 14.54 -6.61 5.03
CA ASN A 221 14.81 -7.05 3.65
C ASN A 221 13.57 -7.64 2.95
N MET A 222 12.42 -7.67 3.63
CA MET A 222 11.16 -8.22 3.10
C MET A 222 10.34 -7.16 2.34
N LYS A 223 9.30 -7.60 1.65
CA LYS A 223 8.24 -6.76 1.08
C LYS A 223 6.90 -7.20 1.68
N SER A 224 6.00 -7.73 0.87
CA SER A 224 4.71 -8.29 1.29
C SER A 224 4.86 -9.45 2.26
N GLU A 225 5.96 -10.21 2.22
CA GLU A 225 6.15 -11.39 3.09
C GLU A 225 6.20 -11.04 4.59
N SER A 226 6.49 -9.78 4.90
CA SER A 226 6.43 -9.24 6.25
C SER A 226 5.02 -9.32 6.87
N GLU A 227 3.97 -9.40 6.04
CA GLU A 227 2.59 -9.68 6.46
C GLU A 227 2.54 -10.88 7.40
N HIS A 228 3.11 -12.01 6.99
CA HIS A 228 2.99 -13.25 7.73
C HIS A 228 3.86 -13.30 8.98
N VAL A 229 4.97 -12.54 9.04
CA VAL A 229 5.94 -12.60 10.15
C VAL A 229 5.84 -11.41 11.11
N LEU A 230 5.06 -10.39 10.78
CA LEU A 230 4.87 -9.22 11.61
C LEU A 230 3.40 -8.83 11.76
N TRP A 231 2.74 -8.48 10.65
CA TRP A 231 1.42 -7.86 10.68
C TRP A 231 0.32 -8.84 11.12
N ASN A 232 0.23 -10.02 10.52
CA ASN A 232 -0.73 -11.05 10.92
C ASN A 232 -0.45 -11.58 12.35
N PRO A 233 0.81 -11.85 12.76
CA PRO A 233 1.10 -12.18 14.16
C PRO A 233 0.64 -11.11 15.17
N ILE A 234 0.78 -9.82 14.84
CA ILE A 234 0.31 -8.71 15.67
C ILE A 234 -1.22 -8.69 15.72
N ALA A 235 -1.89 -8.80 14.58
CA ALA A 235 -3.34 -8.83 14.48
C ALA A 235 -3.93 -10.00 15.30
N SER A 236 -3.45 -11.22 15.06
CA SER A 236 -3.88 -12.44 15.76
C SER A 236 -3.66 -12.38 17.27
N ARG A 237 -2.63 -11.64 17.72
CA ARG A 237 -2.33 -11.47 19.14
C ARG A 237 -3.36 -10.56 19.83
N THR A 238 -3.74 -9.48 19.17
CA THR A 238 -4.42 -8.33 19.80
C THR A 238 -5.92 -8.38 19.63
N ASP A 239 -6.42 -8.98 18.56
CA ASP A 239 -7.84 -9.02 18.23
C ASP A 239 -8.17 -10.32 17.51
N ARG A 240 -8.61 -11.31 18.26
CA ARG A 240 -8.97 -12.63 17.73
C ARG A 240 -10.36 -12.66 17.11
N ASP A 241 -11.25 -11.77 17.54
CA ASP A 241 -12.63 -11.79 17.08
C ASP A 241 -12.74 -11.08 15.74
N GLY A 242 -12.11 -9.90 15.57
CA GLY A 242 -12.01 -9.19 14.29
C GLY A 242 -13.34 -8.85 13.60
N PHE A 243 -14.48 -9.14 14.22
CA PHE A 243 -15.78 -9.11 13.57
C PHE A 243 -16.29 -7.68 13.37
N LEU A 244 -16.67 -7.36 12.13
CA LEU A 244 -17.22 -6.08 11.75
C LEU A 244 -18.75 -6.16 11.74
N SER A 245 -19.36 -5.89 12.90
CA SER A 245 -20.82 -5.95 13.05
C SER A 245 -21.54 -4.93 12.16
N GLY A 246 -22.77 -5.25 11.73
CA GLY A 246 -23.60 -4.34 10.93
C GLY A 246 -23.86 -2.99 11.60
N VAL A 247 -23.95 -2.97 12.94
CA VAL A 247 -24.06 -1.72 13.73
C VAL A 247 -22.81 -0.86 13.59
N LYS A 248 -21.61 -1.49 13.62
CA LYS A 248 -20.33 -0.78 13.47
C LYS A 248 -20.13 -0.28 12.04
N LEU A 249 -20.54 -1.04 11.03
CA LEU A 249 -20.42 -0.69 9.62
C LEU A 249 -21.45 0.35 9.16
N GLY A 250 -22.64 0.37 9.76
CA GLY A 250 -23.78 1.12 9.27
C GLY A 250 -24.40 0.50 8.01
N GLU A 251 -25.64 0.89 7.71
CA GLU A 251 -26.46 0.25 6.66
C GLU A 251 -25.80 0.30 5.28
N LYS A 252 -25.27 1.48 4.87
CA LYS A 252 -24.70 1.67 3.53
C LYS A 252 -23.49 0.77 3.27
N LEU A 253 -22.54 0.68 4.21
CA LEU A 253 -21.35 -0.14 4.04
C LEU A 253 -21.64 -1.63 4.26
N ALA A 254 -22.48 -1.97 5.24
CA ALA A 254 -22.86 -3.36 5.49
C ALA A 254 -23.63 -3.98 4.31
N GLY A 255 -24.50 -3.20 3.67
CA GLY A 255 -25.32 -3.63 2.53
C GLY A 255 -24.69 -3.44 1.15
N LEU A 256 -23.44 -2.97 1.06
CA LEU A 256 -22.81 -2.69 -0.23
C LEU A 256 -22.46 -3.99 -0.97
N THR A 257 -22.93 -4.11 -2.21
CA THR A 257 -22.67 -5.25 -3.10
C THR A 257 -21.99 -4.81 -4.39
N TYR A 258 -21.25 -5.72 -5.00
CA TYR A 258 -20.83 -5.64 -6.38
C TYR A 258 -22.02 -5.80 -7.34
N ALA A 259 -21.80 -5.56 -8.63
CA ALA A 259 -22.82 -5.70 -9.67
C ALA A 259 -23.43 -7.12 -9.76
N ASP A 260 -22.67 -8.16 -9.39
CA ASP A 260 -23.16 -9.54 -9.34
C ASP A 260 -23.99 -9.87 -8.07
N GLY A 261 -24.20 -8.88 -7.20
CA GLY A 261 -24.91 -9.02 -5.93
C GLY A 261 -24.07 -9.58 -4.78
N SER A 262 -22.81 -9.97 -5.01
CA SER A 262 -21.92 -10.40 -3.93
C SER A 262 -21.51 -9.22 -3.04
N PRO A 263 -21.32 -9.42 -1.72
CA PRO A 263 -20.95 -8.34 -0.82
C PRO A 263 -19.53 -7.83 -1.08
N VAL A 264 -19.32 -6.51 -0.97
CA VAL A 264 -17.99 -5.90 -1.11
C VAL A 264 -17.08 -6.25 0.08
N LEU A 265 -17.66 -6.31 1.29
CA LEU A 265 -16.98 -6.87 2.47
C LEU A 265 -17.32 -8.36 2.55
N GLN A 266 -16.48 -9.22 1.98
CA GLN A 266 -16.83 -10.61 1.70
C GLN A 266 -17.10 -11.46 2.96
N ASP A 267 -16.25 -11.36 3.98
CA ASP A 267 -16.42 -12.10 5.24
C ASP A 267 -16.81 -11.22 6.43
N ARG A 268 -16.61 -9.89 6.34
CA ARG A 268 -16.79 -8.90 7.42
C ARG A 268 -15.90 -9.18 8.64
N PHE A 269 -14.68 -9.63 8.40
CA PHE A 269 -13.66 -9.79 9.42
C PHE A 269 -12.41 -8.98 9.08
N LEU A 270 -11.84 -8.31 10.09
CA LEU A 270 -10.50 -7.75 10.02
C LEU A 270 -9.88 -7.75 11.41
N GLN A 271 -9.04 -8.74 11.68
CA GLN A 271 -8.30 -8.83 12.93
C GLN A 271 -7.24 -7.73 13.02
N GLY A 272 -7.19 -7.06 14.17
CA GLY A 272 -6.11 -6.12 14.52
C GLY A 272 -6.33 -4.70 14.02
N GLY A 273 -7.54 -4.35 13.57
CA GLY A 273 -7.82 -3.02 13.02
C GLY A 273 -7.40 -1.86 13.93
N GLU A 274 -7.65 -1.98 15.23
CA GLU A 274 -7.30 -0.92 16.21
C GLU A 274 -5.80 -0.82 16.48
N VAL A 275 -5.09 -1.95 16.63
CA VAL A 275 -3.64 -1.92 16.83
C VAL A 275 -2.92 -1.40 15.58
N MET A 276 -3.40 -1.77 14.39
CA MET A 276 -2.82 -1.28 13.13
C MET A 276 -3.02 0.22 12.96
N ARG A 277 -4.21 0.76 13.33
CA ARG A 277 -4.42 2.21 13.40
C ARG A 277 -3.42 2.85 14.33
N ASP A 278 -3.30 2.34 15.55
CA ASP A 278 -2.48 2.97 16.58
C ASP A 278 -0.98 2.91 16.23
N ILE A 279 -0.53 1.85 15.56
CA ILE A 279 0.80 1.75 14.96
C ILE A 279 0.99 2.83 13.89
N LEU A 280 0.02 3.02 13.00
CA LEU A 280 0.11 4.04 11.95
C LEU A 280 0.17 5.46 12.53
N VAL A 281 -0.56 5.73 13.61
CA VAL A 281 -0.47 6.99 14.36
C VAL A 281 0.92 7.17 14.99
N GLU A 282 1.52 6.12 15.55
CA GLU A 282 2.90 6.20 16.07
C GLU A 282 3.93 6.37 14.95
N LEU A 283 3.69 5.82 13.74
CA LEU A 283 4.56 6.01 12.59
C LEU A 283 4.66 7.48 12.19
N GLY A 284 3.54 8.21 12.20
CA GLY A 284 3.51 9.66 11.95
C GLY A 284 4.14 10.52 13.06
N LYS A 285 4.53 9.93 14.20
CA LYS A 285 5.37 10.61 15.22
C LYS A 285 6.83 10.25 15.05
N GLN A 286 7.10 9.01 14.67
CA GLN A 286 8.45 8.49 14.51
C GLN A 286 9.10 8.99 13.21
N ASP A 287 8.35 9.42 12.21
CA ASP A 287 8.95 10.11 11.06
C ASP A 287 9.43 11.53 11.41
N ASP A 288 8.70 12.30 12.22
CA ASP A 288 9.21 13.56 12.75
C ASP A 288 10.52 13.35 13.56
N ALA A 289 10.55 12.34 14.42
CA ALA A 289 11.77 11.99 15.17
C ALA A 289 12.91 11.56 14.24
N ALA A 290 12.63 10.72 13.25
CA ALA A 290 13.62 10.29 12.27
C ALA A 290 14.16 11.47 11.45
N PHE A 291 13.28 12.41 11.06
CA PHE A 291 13.66 13.60 10.32
C PHE A 291 14.68 14.44 11.07
N GLU A 292 14.44 14.69 12.36
CA GLU A 292 15.34 15.44 13.24
C GLU A 292 16.65 14.68 13.51
N ASP A 293 16.55 13.43 13.95
CA ASP A 293 17.70 12.62 14.38
C ASP A 293 18.65 12.28 13.21
N LEU A 294 18.08 12.00 12.03
CA LEU A 294 18.84 11.72 10.81
C LEU A 294 19.26 13.01 10.07
N LYS A 295 18.88 14.18 10.60
CA LYS A 295 19.25 15.50 10.08
C LYS A 295 18.83 15.69 8.62
N TYR A 296 17.63 15.24 8.28
CA TYR A 296 17.08 15.49 6.96
C TYR A 296 16.67 16.96 6.84
N GLU A 297 17.01 17.59 5.72
CA GLU A 297 16.53 18.96 5.41
C GLU A 297 15.12 18.93 4.81
N LYS A 298 14.79 17.82 4.14
CA LYS A 298 13.48 17.55 3.53
C LYS A 298 13.33 16.05 3.27
N TRP A 299 12.08 15.60 3.22
CA TRP A 299 11.75 14.29 2.68
C TRP A 299 11.88 14.31 1.15
N THR A 300 12.55 13.30 0.61
CA THR A 300 12.84 13.08 -0.82
C THR A 300 12.62 11.62 -1.17
N GLU A 301 12.42 11.30 -2.44
CA GLU A 301 12.30 9.89 -2.86
C GLU A 301 13.53 9.04 -2.49
N ALA A 302 14.70 9.66 -2.29
CA ALA A 302 15.91 8.97 -1.88
C ALA A 302 15.90 8.57 -0.39
N ASN A 303 15.30 9.37 0.50
CA ASN A 303 15.37 9.13 1.95
C ASN A 303 14.09 8.58 2.58
N VAL A 304 12.94 8.67 1.91
CA VAL A 304 11.67 8.10 2.40
C VAL A 304 11.74 6.58 2.60
N GLY A 305 12.56 5.88 1.81
CA GLY A 305 12.79 4.43 1.92
C GLY A 305 14.17 4.06 2.49
N ALA A 306 14.88 4.99 3.13
CA ALA A 306 16.23 4.77 3.64
C ALA A 306 16.28 3.67 4.70
N MET A 307 17.39 2.93 4.78
CA MET A 307 17.55 1.86 5.76
C MET A 307 17.60 2.38 7.20
N GLU A 308 18.05 3.61 7.36
CA GLU A 308 18.16 4.36 8.61
C GLU A 308 16.78 4.64 9.23
N ASN A 309 15.70 4.59 8.45
CA ASN A 309 14.33 4.73 8.94
C ASN A 309 13.85 3.46 9.69
N ASN A 310 14.43 2.29 9.41
CA ASN A 310 13.91 1.01 9.92
C ASN A 310 13.78 0.95 11.46
N PRO A 311 14.75 1.43 12.26
CA PRO A 311 14.59 1.46 13.71
C PRO A 311 13.44 2.34 14.20
N TYR A 312 13.18 3.48 13.54
CA TYR A 312 12.08 4.39 13.90
C TYR A 312 10.72 3.75 13.56
N ILE A 313 10.62 3.16 12.38
CA ILE A 313 9.43 2.38 11.99
C ILE A 313 9.18 1.26 13.00
N TYR A 314 10.21 0.50 13.36
CA TYR A 314 10.06 -0.59 14.31
C TYR A 314 9.72 -0.11 15.72
N LYS A 315 10.27 1.04 16.15
CA LYS A 315 9.87 1.70 17.40
C LYS A 315 8.38 2.04 17.41
N ALA A 316 7.87 2.66 16.34
CA ALA A 316 6.44 2.98 16.21
C ALA A 316 5.57 1.73 16.35
N ILE A 317 5.97 0.63 15.71
CA ILE A 317 5.23 -0.64 15.79
C ILE A 317 5.19 -1.16 17.23
N MET A 318 6.33 -1.16 17.93
CA MET A 318 6.37 -1.63 19.32
C MET A 318 5.60 -0.72 20.27
N ASP A 319 5.68 0.60 20.09
CA ASP A 319 4.97 1.58 20.92
C ASP A 319 3.46 1.54 20.67
N GLY A 320 3.03 1.38 19.41
CA GLY A 320 1.63 1.15 19.06
C GLY A 320 1.11 -0.17 19.63
N LEU A 321 1.86 -1.26 19.46
CA LEU A 321 1.50 -2.58 20.00
C LEU A 321 1.41 -2.59 21.52
N ARG A 322 2.26 -1.84 22.24
CA ARG A 322 2.26 -1.78 23.71
C ARG A 322 1.00 -1.15 24.29
N LYS A 323 0.29 -0.31 23.53
CA LYS A 323 -1.03 0.21 23.94
C LYS A 323 -2.09 -0.89 24.04
N HIS A 324 -1.89 -1.98 23.32
CA HIS A 324 -2.79 -3.14 23.24
C HIS A 324 -2.31 -4.34 24.04
N ASP A 325 -1.01 -4.40 24.35
CA ASP A 325 -0.42 -5.49 25.13
C ASP A 325 0.74 -5.02 26.02
N SER A 326 0.52 -5.06 27.34
CA SER A 326 1.49 -4.61 28.34
C SER A 326 2.74 -5.50 28.46
N LYS A 327 2.77 -6.68 27.84
CA LYS A 327 3.93 -7.60 27.83
C LYS A 327 4.92 -7.28 26.72
N VAL A 328 4.62 -6.29 25.87
CA VAL A 328 5.51 -5.83 24.81
C VAL A 328 6.61 -4.97 25.43
N GLY A 329 7.85 -5.45 25.34
CA GLY A 329 9.01 -4.74 25.85
C GLY A 329 9.25 -3.39 25.17
N LEU A 330 10.13 -2.59 25.79
CA LEU A 330 10.61 -1.34 25.19
C LEU A 330 11.50 -1.64 23.98
N PHE A 331 11.38 -0.81 22.95
CA PHE A 331 12.34 -0.76 21.84
C PHE A 331 12.83 0.69 21.70
N GLU A 332 14.15 0.83 21.79
CA GLU A 332 14.83 2.11 21.64
C GLU A 332 15.58 2.12 20.31
N VAL A 333 15.53 3.27 19.62
CA VAL A 333 16.30 3.48 18.40
C VAL A 333 17.79 3.41 18.74
N PRO A 334 18.57 2.51 18.11
CA PRO A 334 20.00 2.45 18.35
C PRO A 334 20.67 3.76 17.96
N LYS A 335 21.42 4.36 18.90
CA LYS A 335 22.21 5.56 18.59
C LYS A 335 23.25 5.23 17.51
N PRO A 336 23.45 6.09 16.50
CA PRO A 336 24.55 5.91 15.55
C PRO A 336 25.86 5.83 16.33
N LYS A 337 26.70 4.83 16.01
CA LYS A 337 28.04 4.74 16.60
C LYS A 337 28.79 6.01 16.20
N LYS A 338 29.23 6.77 17.21
CA LYS A 338 30.05 7.98 17.02
C LYS A 338 31.38 7.65 16.35
#